data_AF-A0AA41RRW8-F1
#
_entry.id   AF-A0AA41RRW8-F1
#
_cell.length_a   1.000
_cell.length_b   1.000
_cell.length_c   1.000
_cell.angle_alpha   90.00
_cell.angle_beta   90.00
_cell.angle_gamma   90.00
#
_symmetry.space_group_name_H-M   'P 1'
#
loop_
_entity.id
_entity.type
_entity.pdbx_description
1 polymer ?
#
loop_
_entity_poly.entity_id
_entity_poly.type
_entity_poly.pdbx_seq_one_letter_code
_entity_poly.pdbx_strand_id
1 'polypeptide(L)'
;MLGLPDDPSTAFKHGLVLVIIGLCTSWNAPATNNPIFAEIVPEKSRTSIYALDRSFENILASFAPPIVGLLSQHVFGYTPAPKGSSQSVEVETDRKNAASLAKALYTSIAIPMTICVFIYSFLYRTYPRDRDRAKMNALIETEMEPLELEKLPREGKYTQLHASEVYENKTVIELDYKVKDALEVDDSDEKSLLTHE
;
A
#
# COMPACT_ATOMS: atom_id res chain seq x y z
N MET A 1 -33.13 21.13 0.87
CA MET A 1 -31.91 21.97 0.77
C MET A 1 -32.24 23.35 1.31
N LEU A 2 -31.38 23.94 2.13
CA LEU A 2 -31.70 25.08 3.03
C LEU A 2 -31.93 26.45 2.33
N GLY A 3 -32.25 26.49 1.03
CA GLY A 3 -32.34 27.77 0.31
C GLY A 3 -33.17 27.79 -0.98
N LEU A 4 -33.87 26.70 -1.35
CA LEU A 4 -34.79 26.74 -2.49
C LEU A 4 -36.24 26.59 -2.01
N PRO A 5 -37.18 27.36 -2.57
CA PRO A 5 -38.61 27.13 -2.39
C PRO A 5 -38.97 25.67 -2.68
N ASP A 6 -39.82 25.07 -1.85
CA ASP A 6 -40.43 23.76 -2.10
C ASP A 6 -41.56 23.87 -3.13
N ASP A 7 -41.29 24.53 -4.27
CA ASP A 7 -42.20 24.63 -5.40
C ASP A 7 -41.75 23.71 -6.54
N PRO A 8 -42.67 23.08 -7.29
CA PRO A 8 -42.35 22.22 -8.42
C PRO A 8 -41.58 22.93 -9.54
N SER A 9 -41.64 24.27 -9.60
CA SER A 9 -40.87 25.11 -10.54
C SER A 9 -39.36 25.15 -10.25
N THR A 10 -38.94 24.68 -9.07
CA THR A 10 -37.56 24.72 -8.58
C THR A 10 -36.79 23.43 -8.85
N ALA A 11 -37.43 22.42 -9.45
CA ALA A 11 -36.84 21.12 -9.78
C ALA A 11 -35.61 21.26 -10.71
N PHE A 12 -35.67 22.16 -11.69
CA PHE A 12 -34.54 22.43 -12.58
C PHE A 12 -33.32 22.97 -11.81
N LYS A 13 -33.53 23.88 -10.86
CA LYS A 13 -32.45 24.44 -10.04
C LYS A 13 -31.83 23.39 -9.11
N HIS A 14 -32.65 22.52 -8.51
CA HIS A 14 -32.16 21.37 -7.73
C HIS A 14 -31.35 20.41 -8.60
N GLY A 15 -31.84 20.09 -9.80
CA GLY A 15 -31.14 19.24 -10.77
C GLY A 15 -29.78 19.82 -11.17
N LEU A 16 -29.73 21.12 -11.47
CA LEU A 16 -28.48 21.81 -11.80
C LEU A 16 -27.46 21.75 -10.66
N VAL A 17 -27.90 21.97 -9.41
CA VAL A 17 -27.02 21.85 -8.24
C VAL A 17 -26.48 20.43 -8.09
N LEU A 18 -27.33 19.41 -8.27
CA LEU A 18 -26.90 18.01 -8.22
C LEU A 18 -25.89 17.67 -9.33
N VAL A 19 -26.07 18.20 -10.54
CA VAL A 19 -25.12 18.04 -11.65
C VAL A 19 -23.78 18.70 -11.30
N ILE A 20 -23.79 19.92 -10.79
CA ILE A 20 -22.56 20.64 -10.41
C ILE A 20 -21.82 19.88 -9.30
N ILE A 21 -22.54 19.43 -8.26
CA ILE A 21 -21.95 18.63 -7.18
C ILE A 21 -21.34 17.34 -7.74
N GLY A 22 -22.05 16.63 -8.62
CA GLY A 22 -21.55 15.39 -9.24
C GLY A 22 -20.33 15.61 -10.13
N LEU A 23 -20.29 16.70 -10.88
CA LEU A 23 -19.12 17.07 -11.68
C LEU A 23 -17.92 17.43 -10.80
N CYS A 24 -18.14 18.18 -9.72
CA CYS A 24 -17.07 18.59 -8.80
C CYS A 24 -16.51 17.43 -7.95
N THR A 25 -17.25 16.35 -7.71
CA THR A 25 -16.77 15.19 -6.93
C THR A 25 -16.11 14.11 -7.79
N SER A 26 -16.61 13.90 -9.01
CA SER A 26 -16.25 12.76 -9.87
C SER A 26 -14.83 12.79 -10.42
N TRP A 27 -14.22 13.97 -10.56
CA TRP A 27 -12.90 14.12 -11.20
C TRP A 27 -11.71 13.78 -10.28
N ASN A 28 -11.90 13.78 -8.95
CA ASN A 28 -10.78 13.61 -8.01
C ASN A 28 -10.06 12.26 -8.21
N ALA A 29 -10.80 11.15 -8.27
CA ALA A 29 -10.22 9.82 -8.48
C ALA A 29 -9.50 9.67 -9.84
N PRO A 30 -10.14 9.93 -11.00
CA PRO A 30 -9.50 9.72 -12.30
C PRO A 30 -8.44 10.77 -12.66
N ALA A 31 -8.56 12.01 -12.20
CA ALA A 31 -7.67 13.10 -12.63
C ALA A 31 -6.49 13.35 -11.67
N THR A 32 -6.58 12.94 -10.40
CA THR A 32 -5.53 13.22 -9.41
C THR A 32 -4.98 11.96 -8.74
N ASN A 33 -5.82 11.17 -8.06
CA ASN A 33 -5.37 10.00 -7.33
C ASN A 33 -4.79 8.92 -8.25
N ASN A 34 -5.48 8.57 -9.33
CA ASN A 34 -5.03 7.49 -10.20
C ASN A 34 -3.70 7.81 -10.93
N PRO A 35 -3.50 9.02 -11.50
CA PRO A 35 -2.19 9.38 -12.06
C PRO A 35 -1.06 9.39 -11.02
N ILE A 36 -1.33 9.89 -9.80
CA ILE A 36 -0.35 9.89 -8.71
C ILE A 36 0.06 8.46 -8.33
N PHE A 37 -0.90 7.54 -8.17
CA PHE A 37 -0.61 6.14 -7.88
C PHE A 37 0.14 5.46 -9.04
N ALA A 38 -0.20 5.77 -10.29
CA ALA A 38 0.49 5.23 -11.44
C ALA A 38 1.97 5.67 -11.53
N GLU A 39 2.29 6.88 -11.07
CA GLU A 39 3.66 7.44 -11.08
C GLU A 39 4.53 6.95 -9.91
N ILE A 40 3.95 6.76 -8.73
CA ILE A 40 4.70 6.39 -7.52
C ILE A 40 4.81 4.87 -7.32
N VAL A 41 3.81 4.10 -7.74
CA VAL A 41 3.72 2.68 -7.41
C VAL A 41 4.28 1.81 -8.54
N PRO A 42 5.23 0.89 -8.25
CA PRO A 42 5.78 -0.01 -9.25
C PRO A 42 4.70 -0.93 -9.83
N GLU A 43 4.89 -1.35 -11.09
CA GLU A 43 3.84 -2.02 -11.88
C GLU A 43 3.30 -3.29 -11.20
N LYS A 44 4.16 -3.99 -10.44
CA LYS A 44 3.85 -5.22 -9.70
C LYS A 44 2.79 -5.04 -8.59
N SER A 45 2.58 -3.82 -8.06
CA SER A 45 1.68 -3.57 -6.91
C SER A 45 0.53 -2.60 -7.20
N ARG A 46 0.37 -2.12 -8.44
CA ARG A 46 -0.71 -1.19 -8.84
C ARG A 46 -2.11 -1.73 -8.52
N THR A 47 -2.39 -3.01 -8.77
CA THR A 47 -3.71 -3.60 -8.47
C THR A 47 -4.02 -3.60 -6.97
N SER A 48 -3.01 -3.81 -6.12
CA SER A 48 -3.17 -3.83 -4.66
C SER A 48 -3.48 -2.45 -4.10
N ILE A 49 -2.81 -1.39 -4.57
CA ILE A 49 -3.06 -0.03 -4.07
C ILE A 49 -4.46 0.46 -4.47
N TYR A 50 -4.92 0.18 -5.70
CA TYR A 50 -6.27 0.53 -6.13
C TYR A 50 -7.34 -0.26 -5.37
N ALA A 51 -7.10 -1.55 -5.12
CA ALA A 51 -8.01 -2.37 -4.32
C ALA A 51 -8.07 -1.87 -2.86
N LEU A 52 -6.95 -1.43 -2.30
CA LEU A 52 -6.87 -0.90 -0.94
C LEU A 52 -7.61 0.43 -0.81
N ASP A 53 -7.37 1.38 -1.72
CA ASP A 53 -8.05 2.67 -1.77
C ASP A 53 -9.57 2.48 -1.86
N ARG A 54 -10.02 1.64 -2.80
CA ARG A 54 -11.45 1.36 -2.98
C ARG A 54 -12.07 0.67 -1.77
N SER A 55 -11.31 -0.17 -1.08
CA SER A 55 -11.77 -0.84 0.14
C SER A 55 -11.97 0.15 1.28
N PHE A 56 -11.03 1.09 1.49
CA PHE A 56 -11.18 2.13 2.50
C PHE A 56 -12.33 3.09 2.19
N GLU A 57 -12.47 3.51 0.93
CA GLU A 57 -13.59 4.34 0.48
C GLU A 57 -14.93 3.69 0.85
N ASN A 58 -15.08 2.40 0.52
CA ASN A 58 -16.33 1.67 0.79
C ASN A 58 -16.58 1.47 2.29
N ILE A 59 -15.53 1.19 3.08
CA ILE A 59 -15.66 1.05 4.54
C ILE A 59 -16.14 2.38 5.15
N LEU A 60 -15.51 3.50 4.78
CA LEU A 60 -15.91 4.82 5.29
C LEU A 60 -17.31 5.22 4.81
N ALA A 61 -17.64 4.93 3.55
CA ALA A 61 -18.96 5.19 2.99
C ALA A 61 -20.07 4.41 3.71
N SER A 62 -19.77 3.20 4.21
CA SER A 62 -20.75 2.38 4.94
C SER A 62 -21.25 3.03 6.24
N PHE A 63 -20.46 3.93 6.84
CA PHE A 63 -20.85 4.67 8.04
C PHE A 63 -21.63 5.95 7.73
N ALA A 64 -21.70 6.40 6.48
CA ALA A 64 -22.42 7.62 6.14
C ALA A 64 -23.92 7.54 6.47
N PRO A 65 -24.67 6.47 6.12
CA PRO A 65 -26.08 6.34 6.49
C PRO A 65 -26.35 6.42 8.01
N PRO A 66 -25.67 5.66 8.89
CA PRO A 66 -25.91 5.75 10.33
C PRO A 66 -25.47 7.10 10.92
N ILE A 67 -24.38 7.70 10.46
CA ILE A 67 -23.94 9.03 10.91
C ILE A 67 -25.00 10.09 10.58
N VAL A 68 -25.47 10.13 9.33
CA VAL A 68 -26.52 11.07 8.90
C VAL A 68 -27.80 10.86 9.71
N GLY A 69 -28.19 9.60 9.92
CA GLY A 69 -29.36 9.24 10.74
C GLY A 69 -29.25 9.78 12.16
N LEU A 70 -28.12 9.52 12.83
CA LEU A 70 -27.86 10.00 14.19
C LEU A 70 -27.84 11.53 14.28
N LEU A 71 -27.16 12.22 13.36
CA LEU A 71 -27.15 13.68 13.33
C LEU A 71 -28.56 14.25 13.13
N SER A 72 -29.34 13.68 12.21
CA SER A 72 -30.70 14.17 11.95
C SER A 72 -31.59 14.08 13.19
N GLN A 73 -31.51 12.98 13.94
CA GLN A 73 -32.31 12.73 15.14
C GLN A 73 -31.81 13.50 16.36
N HIS A 74 -30.52 13.42 16.68
CA HIS A 74 -29.97 13.91 17.95
C HIS A 74 -29.51 15.37 17.89
N VAL A 75 -29.03 15.85 16.74
CA VAL A 75 -28.48 17.21 16.60
C VAL A 75 -29.50 18.17 15.99
N PHE A 76 -30.25 17.70 15.00
CA PHE A 76 -31.19 18.56 14.24
C PHE A 76 -32.66 18.32 14.59
N GLY A 77 -32.99 17.39 15.50
CA GLY A 77 -34.32 17.26 16.09
C GLY A 77 -35.37 16.61 15.18
N TYR A 78 -34.99 15.69 14.30
CA TYR A 78 -35.93 14.91 13.50
C TYR A 78 -36.93 14.17 14.40
N THR A 79 -38.22 14.44 14.24
CA THR A 79 -39.30 13.86 15.04
C THR A 79 -40.31 13.16 14.13
N PRO A 80 -40.45 11.82 14.18
CA PRO A 80 -41.41 11.12 13.33
C PRO A 80 -42.85 11.56 13.63
N ALA A 81 -43.65 11.75 12.59
CA ALA A 81 -45.04 12.17 12.74
C ALA A 81 -45.85 11.15 13.57
N PRO A 82 -46.60 11.58 14.60
CA PRO A 82 -47.40 10.68 15.40
C PRO A 82 -48.53 10.07 14.56
N LYS A 83 -48.66 8.73 14.60
CA LYS A 83 -49.69 7.99 13.88
C LYS A 83 -51.08 8.47 14.34
N GLY A 84 -51.88 8.99 13.40
CA GLY A 84 -53.24 9.50 13.65
C GLY A 84 -53.36 11.02 13.78
N SER A 85 -52.30 11.79 13.50
CA SER A 85 -52.39 13.26 13.42
C SER A 85 -53.19 13.74 12.20
N SER A 86 -53.77 14.93 12.27
CA SER A 86 -54.45 15.55 11.13
C SER A 86 -53.46 15.83 9.99
N GLN A 87 -53.90 15.68 8.74
CA GLN A 87 -53.09 15.82 7.53
C GLN A 87 -52.26 17.13 7.47
N SER A 88 -52.78 18.23 8.02
CA SER A 88 -52.07 19.52 8.10
C SER A 88 -50.87 19.50 9.06
N VAL A 89 -50.97 18.78 10.18
CA VAL A 89 -49.91 18.65 11.20
C VAL A 89 -48.82 17.70 10.71
N GLU A 90 -49.19 16.67 9.96
CA GLU A 90 -48.27 15.75 9.29
C GLU A 90 -47.40 16.49 8.26
N VAL A 91 -48.01 17.29 7.38
CA VAL A 91 -47.29 18.07 6.35
C VAL A 91 -46.34 19.11 6.97
N GLU A 92 -46.76 19.81 8.03
CA GLU A 92 -45.89 20.78 8.69
C GLU A 92 -44.70 20.11 9.41
N THR A 93 -44.94 18.94 10.01
CA THR A 93 -43.92 18.13 10.68
C THR A 93 -42.91 17.59 9.66
N ASP A 94 -43.39 17.09 8.52
CA ASP A 94 -42.54 16.59 7.43
C ASP A 94 -41.66 17.69 6.83
N ARG A 95 -42.18 18.90 6.68
CA ARG A 95 -41.38 20.04 6.21
C ARG A 95 -40.25 20.39 7.19
N LYS A 96 -40.54 20.39 8.49
CA LYS A 96 -39.51 20.63 9.53
C LYS A 96 -38.48 19.50 9.54
N ASN A 97 -38.92 18.25 9.43
CA ASN A 97 -38.06 17.08 9.36
C ASN A 97 -37.16 17.07 8.12
N ALA A 98 -37.69 17.46 6.96
CA ALA A 98 -36.91 17.60 5.74
C ALA A 98 -35.80 18.65 5.88
N ALA A 99 -36.07 19.75 6.58
CA ALA A 99 -35.05 20.76 6.88
C ALA A 99 -33.97 20.22 7.83
N SER A 100 -34.34 19.48 8.87
CA SER A 100 -33.39 18.85 9.80
C SER A 100 -32.53 17.78 9.12
N LEU A 101 -33.12 16.95 8.26
CA LEU A 101 -32.41 15.96 7.46
C LEU A 101 -31.45 16.63 6.46
N ALA A 102 -31.89 17.71 5.80
CA ALA A 102 -31.05 18.46 4.88
C ALA A 102 -29.82 19.07 5.58
N LYS A 103 -29.97 19.59 6.80
CA LYS A 103 -28.85 20.09 7.61
C LYS A 103 -27.88 18.98 8.02
N ALA A 104 -28.41 17.82 8.39
CA ALA A 104 -27.60 16.64 8.69
C ALA A 104 -26.77 16.20 7.48
N LEU A 105 -27.41 16.00 6.33
CA LEU A 105 -26.75 15.63 5.08
C LEU A 105 -25.68 16.65 4.66
N TYR A 106 -26.00 17.94 4.71
CA TYR A 106 -25.04 18.98 4.37
C TYR A 106 -23.81 18.94 5.28
N THR A 107 -24.01 18.80 6.58
CA THR A 107 -22.91 18.72 7.57
C THR A 107 -22.06 17.47 7.36
N SER A 108 -22.71 16.31 7.12
CA SER A 108 -22.03 15.04 6.86
C SER A 108 -21.25 14.99 5.54
N ILE A 109 -21.54 15.89 4.59
CA ILE A 109 -20.77 16.04 3.34
C ILE A 109 -19.68 17.12 3.49
N ALA A 110 -20.01 18.24 4.15
CA ALA A 110 -19.08 19.36 4.31
C ALA A 110 -17.84 18.98 5.13
N ILE A 111 -18.00 18.17 6.18
CA ILE A 111 -16.88 17.76 7.05
C ILE A 111 -15.86 16.89 6.30
N PRO A 112 -16.22 15.79 5.61
CA PRO A 112 -15.27 15.04 4.80
C PRO A 112 -14.63 15.89 3.70
N MET A 113 -15.39 16.79 3.07
CA MET A 113 -14.87 17.67 2.03
C MET A 113 -13.79 18.62 2.56
N THR A 114 -13.98 19.24 3.73
CA THR A 114 -12.96 20.13 4.32
C THR A 114 -11.70 19.36 4.72
N ILE A 115 -11.85 18.17 5.30
CA ILE A 115 -10.74 17.27 5.60
C ILE A 115 -10.00 16.88 4.31
N CYS A 116 -10.74 16.55 3.25
CA CYS A 116 -10.19 16.23 1.95
C CYS A 116 -9.35 17.38 1.39
N VAL A 117 -9.90 18.60 1.33
CA VAL A 117 -9.17 19.79 0.87
C VAL A 117 -7.90 20.03 1.70
N PHE A 118 -7.97 19.84 3.02
CA PHE A 118 -6.81 19.97 3.90
C PHE A 118 -5.72 18.92 3.60
N ILE A 119 -6.10 17.65 3.48
CA ILE A 119 -5.17 16.55 3.16
C ILE A 119 -4.55 16.75 1.78
N TYR A 120 -5.34 17.07 0.75
CA TYR A 120 -4.81 17.35 -0.59
C TYR A 120 -3.89 18.56 -0.61
N SER A 121 -4.20 19.60 0.16
CA SER A 121 -3.31 20.76 0.30
C SER A 121 -1.97 20.36 0.91
N PHE A 122 -1.97 19.51 1.93
CA PHE A 122 -0.75 19.00 2.54
C PHE A 122 0.01 18.06 1.60
N LEU A 123 -0.71 17.16 0.91
CA LEU A 123 -0.16 16.28 -0.10
C LEU A 123 0.55 17.12 -1.17
N TYR A 124 -0.10 18.12 -1.76
CA TYR A 124 0.51 18.93 -2.83
C TYR A 124 1.79 19.67 -2.40
N ARG A 125 1.92 20.02 -1.12
CA ARG A 125 3.15 20.62 -0.57
C ARG A 125 4.27 19.59 -0.36
N THR A 126 3.93 18.38 0.07
CA THR A 126 4.90 17.35 0.48
C THR A 126 5.27 16.41 -0.67
N TYR A 127 4.34 16.25 -1.62
CA TYR A 127 4.39 15.41 -2.81
C TYR A 127 5.65 15.57 -3.66
N PRO A 128 6.16 16.78 -4.01
CA PRO A 128 7.35 16.86 -4.85
C PRO A 128 8.56 16.18 -4.17
N ARG A 129 8.71 16.35 -2.85
CA ARG A 129 9.80 15.75 -2.08
C ARG A 129 9.65 14.24 -1.92
N ASP A 130 8.43 13.77 -1.72
CA ASP A 130 8.14 12.33 -1.54
C ASP A 130 8.23 11.56 -2.86
N ARG A 131 7.79 12.18 -3.97
CA ARG A 131 7.94 11.63 -5.33
C ARG A 131 9.40 11.44 -5.69
N ASP A 132 10.24 12.44 -5.41
CA ASP A 132 11.66 12.36 -5.75
C ASP A 132 12.38 11.27 -4.93
N ARG A 133 11.97 11.07 -3.65
CA ARG A 133 12.45 9.95 -2.81
C ARG A 133 11.99 8.59 -3.32
N ALA A 134 10.73 8.47 -3.73
CA ALA A 134 10.18 7.21 -4.26
C ALA A 134 10.87 6.81 -5.58
N LYS A 135 11.10 7.78 -6.49
CA LYS A 135 11.83 7.53 -7.73
C LYS A 135 13.27 7.10 -7.48
N MET A 136 13.97 7.74 -6.54
CA MET A 136 15.33 7.35 -6.16
C MET A 136 15.37 5.91 -5.62
N ASN A 137 14.44 5.54 -4.73
CA ASN A 137 14.38 4.19 -4.19
C ASN A 137 14.05 3.14 -5.27
N ALA A 138 13.12 3.44 -6.19
CA ALA A 138 12.78 2.56 -7.29
C ALA A 138 13.96 2.38 -8.28
N LEU A 139 14.73 3.44 -8.53
CA LEU A 139 15.97 3.37 -9.32
C LEU A 139 17.02 2.51 -8.62
N ILE A 140 17.24 2.70 -7.31
CA ILE A 140 18.18 1.89 -6.52
C ILE A 140 17.77 0.40 -6.57
N GLU A 141 16.49 0.08 -6.38
CA GLU A 141 16.01 -1.31 -6.43
C GLU A 141 16.18 -1.93 -7.83
N THR A 142 15.94 -1.15 -8.89
CA THR A 142 16.18 -1.58 -10.28
C THR A 142 17.66 -1.78 -10.59
N GLU A 143 18.55 -0.95 -10.06
CA GLU A 143 20.00 -1.07 -10.25
C GLU A 143 20.63 -2.18 -9.38
N MET A 144 20.02 -2.51 -8.24
CA MET A 144 20.50 -3.59 -7.37
C MET A 144 20.13 -4.99 -7.88
N GLU A 145 18.98 -5.18 -8.52
CA GLU A 145 18.56 -6.49 -9.06
C GLU A 145 19.59 -7.14 -10.03
N PRO A 146 20.15 -6.45 -11.04
CA PRO A 146 21.19 -7.02 -11.90
C PRO A 146 22.52 -7.23 -11.18
N LEU A 147 22.85 -6.42 -10.17
CA LEU A 147 24.08 -6.56 -9.37
C LEU A 147 24.01 -7.77 -8.43
N GLU A 148 22.85 -8.07 -7.86
CA GLU A 148 22.63 -9.28 -7.04
C GLU A 148 22.62 -10.54 -7.92
N LEU A 149 21.99 -10.48 -9.10
CA LEU A 149 22.03 -11.58 -10.08
C LEU A 149 23.43 -11.81 -10.66
N GLU A 150 24.29 -10.79 -10.77
CA GLU A 150 25.69 -10.94 -11.16
C GLU A 150 26.58 -11.44 -10.00
N LYS A 151 26.27 -11.06 -8.76
CA LYS A 151 26.97 -11.56 -7.57
C LYS A 151 26.76 -13.05 -7.33
N LEU A 152 25.56 -13.60 -7.55
CA LEU A 152 25.28 -15.03 -7.36
C LEU A 152 26.19 -15.98 -8.20
N PRO A 153 26.42 -15.76 -9.50
CA PRO A 153 27.40 -16.48 -10.31
C PRO A 153 28.85 -16.20 -9.90
N ARG A 154 29.16 -14.99 -9.41
CA ARG A 154 30.53 -14.58 -9.08
C ARG A 154 30.97 -15.16 -7.74
N GLU A 155 30.11 -15.15 -6.73
CA GLU A 155 30.33 -15.72 -5.39
C GLU A 155 30.39 -17.26 -5.44
N GLY A 156 29.57 -17.89 -6.29
CA GLY A 156 29.66 -19.32 -6.59
C GLY A 156 30.99 -19.71 -7.25
N LYS A 157 31.55 -18.88 -8.13
CA LYS A 157 32.86 -19.12 -8.77
C LYS A 157 34.03 -19.01 -7.80
N TYR A 158 34.05 -18.01 -6.91
CA TYR A 158 35.11 -17.89 -5.89
C TYR A 158 35.08 -19.06 -4.90
N THR A 159 33.88 -19.47 -4.46
CA THR A 159 33.71 -20.60 -3.55
C THR A 159 34.16 -21.92 -4.18
N GLN A 160 33.88 -22.13 -5.48
CA GLN A 160 34.29 -23.35 -6.18
C GLN A 160 35.78 -23.38 -6.51
N LEU A 161 36.38 -22.25 -6.91
CA LEU A 161 37.84 -22.13 -7.11
C LEU A 161 38.61 -22.42 -5.83
N HIS A 162 38.18 -21.84 -4.70
CA HIS A 162 38.83 -22.04 -3.41
C HIS A 162 38.66 -23.48 -2.89
N ALA A 163 37.53 -24.14 -3.18
CA ALA A 163 37.36 -25.56 -2.88
C ALA A 163 38.30 -26.42 -3.74
N SER A 164 38.39 -26.14 -5.04
CA SER A 164 39.24 -26.89 -5.97
C SER A 164 40.73 -26.76 -5.64
N GLU A 165 41.22 -25.56 -5.29
CA GLU A 165 42.61 -25.36 -4.82
C GLU A 165 42.87 -26.09 -3.49
N VAL A 166 41.91 -26.12 -2.57
CA VAL A 166 42.05 -26.86 -1.30
C VAL A 166 42.08 -28.37 -1.53
N TYR A 167 41.27 -28.90 -2.45
CA TYR A 167 41.31 -30.32 -2.82
C TYR A 167 42.63 -30.69 -3.51
N GLU A 168 43.10 -29.87 -4.45
CA GLU A 168 44.37 -30.10 -5.15
C GLU A 168 45.55 -30.09 -4.18
N ASN A 169 45.64 -29.06 -3.33
CA ASN A 169 46.69 -28.98 -2.30
C ASN A 169 46.62 -30.16 -1.32
N LYS A 170 45.43 -30.59 -0.91
CA LYS A 170 45.26 -31.75 -0.03
C LYS A 170 45.71 -33.05 -0.71
N THR A 171 45.39 -33.24 -1.99
CA THR A 171 45.85 -34.41 -2.76
C THR A 171 47.36 -34.41 -2.98
N VAL A 172 47.96 -33.24 -3.24
CA VAL A 172 49.42 -33.11 -3.38
C VAL A 172 50.12 -33.44 -2.06
N ILE A 173 49.58 -32.99 -0.93
CA ILE A 173 50.12 -33.30 0.40
C ILE A 173 49.99 -34.80 0.72
N GLU A 174 48.85 -35.41 0.41
CA GLU A 174 48.63 -36.85 0.64
C GLU A 174 49.56 -37.71 -0.23
N LEU A 175 49.83 -37.27 -1.46
CA LEU A 175 50.75 -37.95 -2.37
C LEU A 175 52.21 -37.80 -1.92
N ASP A 176 52.62 -36.62 -1.41
CA ASP A 176 53.96 -36.40 -0.83
C ASP A 176 54.18 -37.28 0.42
N TYR A 177 53.15 -37.41 1.27
CA TYR A 177 53.22 -38.27 2.46
C TYR A 177 53.33 -39.75 2.08
N LYS A 178 52.53 -40.21 1.11
CA LYS A 178 52.57 -41.59 0.63
C LYS A 178 53.88 -41.93 -0.09
N VAL A 179 54.47 -40.96 -0.79
CA VAL A 179 55.79 -41.11 -1.42
C VAL A 179 56.90 -41.18 -0.37
N LYS A 180 56.81 -40.40 0.72
CA LYS A 180 57.72 -40.50 1.87
C LYS A 180 57.62 -41.85 2.58
N ASP A 181 56.41 -42.29 2.91
CA ASP A 181 56.19 -43.58 3.60
C ASP A 181 56.65 -44.77 2.73
N ALA A 182 56.52 -44.69 1.40
CA ALA A 182 56.99 -45.73 0.49
C ALA A 182 58.53 -45.73 0.30
N LEU A 183 59.22 -44.64 0.63
CA LEU A 183 60.69 -44.53 0.58
C LEU A 183 61.37 -44.90 1.91
N GLU A 184 60.62 -45.09 3.00
CA GLU A 184 61.16 -45.45 4.33
C GLU A 184 61.02 -46.95 4.67
N VAL A 185 60.57 -47.81 3.75
CA VAL A 185 60.40 -49.25 3.99
C VAL A 185 61.21 -50.09 2.99
N ASP A 186 62.54 -50.01 3.05
CA ASP A 186 63.44 -51.10 2.63
C ASP A 186 64.87 -50.85 3.14
N ASP A 187 65.23 -51.44 4.29
CA ASP A 187 66.57 -51.95 4.63
C ASP A 187 66.74 -52.13 6.15
N SER A 188 66.37 -53.30 6.68
CA SER A 188 67.05 -53.88 7.85
C SER A 188 66.60 -55.32 8.04
N ASP A 189 67.49 -56.28 7.79
CA ASP A 189 67.89 -57.29 8.79
C ASP A 189 69.00 -58.19 8.24
N GLU A 190 70.27 -57.81 8.50
CA GLU A 190 71.39 -58.75 8.50
C GLU A 190 72.30 -58.54 9.73
N LYS A 191 72.63 -59.66 10.38
CA LYS A 191 73.80 -59.97 11.24
C LYS A 191 73.76 -59.74 12.76
N SER A 192 73.92 -60.86 13.48
CA SER A 192 74.67 -61.02 14.75
C SER A 192 75.35 -62.39 14.72
N LEU A 193 76.63 -62.52 14.33
CA LEU A 193 77.85 -62.58 15.16
C LEU A 193 77.89 -63.68 16.24
N LEU A 194 78.79 -64.68 16.07
CA LEU A 194 79.60 -65.36 17.10
C LEU A 194 80.88 -65.91 16.40
N THR A 195 82.01 -65.21 16.49
CA THR A 195 83.20 -65.44 17.37
C THR A 195 83.92 -66.77 17.15
N HIS A 196 85.17 -66.66 16.69
CA HIS A 196 86.15 -67.72 16.49
C HIS A 196 87.29 -67.50 17.48
N GLU A 197 87.45 -68.42 18.43
CA GLU A 197 88.73 -68.92 18.98
C GLU A 197 88.52 -70.36 19.43
#